data_AF-A0A1Y4HV92-F1
#
_entry.id   AF-A0A1Y4HV92-F1
#
_cell.length_a   1.000
_cell.length_b   1.000
_cell.length_c   1.000
_cell.angle_alpha   90.00
_cell.angle_beta   90.00
_cell.angle_gamma   90.00
#
_symmetry.space_group_name_H-M   'P 1'
#
loop_
_entity.id
_entity.type
_entity.pdbx_description
1 polymer ?
#
loop_
_entity_poly.entity_id
_entity_poly.type
_entity_poly.pdbx_seq_one_letter_code
_entity_poly.pdbx_strand_id
1 'polypeptide(L)'
;MEGNDRIILKSWAELAMVVTIELRAQAAEGQPVDDSRFAFLLSLTICAGAAGSVEALLAFVFDDELDVGDVCEFWSLLHDATTLSEEDAVKIAEQYGILQKGGEHEQESEP
;
A
#
# COMPACT_ATOMS: atom_id res chain seq x y z
N MET A 1 -15.83 -2.28 -24.48
CA MET A 1 -16.28 -2.41 -23.08
C MET A 1 -15.02 -2.37 -22.25
N GLU A 2 -14.59 -1.17 -21.86
CA GLU A 2 -13.60 -1.04 -20.78
C GLU A 2 -14.33 -1.38 -19.50
N GLY A 3 -14.06 -2.57 -18.97
CA GLY A 3 -14.41 -2.89 -17.60
C GLY A 3 -13.61 -1.93 -16.73
N ASN A 4 -14.27 -0.87 -16.27
CA ASN A 4 -13.79 -0.09 -15.15
C ASN A 4 -13.95 -1.01 -13.94
N ASP A 5 -13.03 -1.97 -13.80
CA ASP A 5 -12.85 -2.75 -12.58
C ASP A 5 -12.33 -1.75 -11.55
N ARG A 6 -13.26 -1.00 -10.97
CA ARG A 6 -13.03 -0.19 -9.78
C ARG A 6 -12.69 -1.20 -8.70
N ILE A 7 -11.41 -1.41 -8.47
CA ILE A 7 -10.93 -2.13 -7.29
C ILE A 7 -11.40 -1.30 -6.10
N ILE A 8 -12.45 -1.77 -5.43
CA ILE A 8 -12.92 -1.18 -4.18
C ILE A 8 -11.93 -1.62 -3.12
N LEU A 9 -11.00 -0.74 -2.79
CA LEU A 9 -10.06 -0.94 -1.68
C LEU A 9 -10.85 -0.82 -0.38
N LYS A 10 -10.82 -1.86 0.45
CA LYS A 10 -11.54 -1.93 1.72
C LYS A 10 -10.72 -1.39 2.89
N SER A 11 -9.39 -1.36 2.76
CA SER A 11 -8.47 -0.85 3.78
C SER A 11 -7.19 -0.30 3.17
N TRP A 12 -6.46 0.50 3.95
CA TRP A 12 -5.12 0.97 3.57
C TRP A 12 -4.12 -0.19 3.46
N ALA A 13 -4.34 -1.31 4.15
CA ALA A 13 -3.50 -2.50 4.06
C ALA A 13 -3.58 -3.10 2.65
N GLU A 14 -4.78 -3.24 2.10
CA GLU A 14 -4.98 -3.73 0.73
C GLU A 14 -4.31 -2.81 -0.29
N LEU A 15 -4.39 -1.49 -0.09
CA LEU A 15 -3.68 -0.52 -0.94
C LEU A 15 -2.16 -0.72 -0.85
N ALA A 16 -1.62 -0.87 0.35
CA ALA A 16 -0.19 -1.10 0.56
C ALA A 16 0.29 -2.41 -0.07
N MET A 17 -0.49 -3.48 0.02
CA MET A 17 -0.21 -4.76 -0.66
C MET A 17 -0.12 -4.57 -2.18
N VAL A 18 -1.13 -3.94 -2.79
CA VAL A 18 -1.15 -3.71 -4.24
C VAL A 18 0.07 -2.89 -4.67
N VAL A 19 0.34 -1.77 -4.00
CA VAL A 19 1.49 -0.92 -4.35
C VAL A 19 2.81 -1.69 -4.17
N THR A 20 2.95 -2.50 -3.13
CA THR A 20 4.16 -3.33 -2.91
C THR A 20 4.35 -4.34 -4.06
N ILE A 21 3.29 -5.04 -4.47
CA ILE A 21 3.34 -6.01 -5.58
C ILE A 21 3.70 -5.33 -6.90
N GLU A 22 3.16 -4.14 -7.17
CA GLU A 22 3.48 -3.37 -8.37
C GLU A 22 4.96 -2.93 -8.39
N LEU A 23 5.49 -2.45 -7.26
CA LEU A 23 6.91 -2.08 -7.17
C LEU A 23 7.83 -3.30 -7.31
N ARG A 24 7.43 -4.44 -6.74
CA ARG A 24 8.15 -5.71 -6.89
C ARG A 24 8.20 -6.16 -8.35
N ALA A 25 7.10 -6.05 -9.08
CA ALA A 25 7.06 -6.37 -10.50
C ALA A 25 8.01 -5.46 -11.31
N GLN A 26 8.02 -4.14 -11.03
CA GLN A 26 8.97 -3.20 -11.65
C GLN A 26 10.42 -3.62 -11.39
N ALA A 27 10.77 -3.92 -10.14
CA ALA A 27 12.11 -4.35 -9.77
C ALA A 27 12.53 -5.67 -10.47
N ALA A 28 11.64 -6.66 -10.50
CA ALA A 28 11.89 -7.95 -11.16
C ALA A 28 12.06 -7.83 -12.68
N GLU A 29 11.36 -6.87 -13.31
CA GLU A 29 11.51 -6.56 -14.74
C GLU A 29 12.73 -5.66 -15.05
N GLY A 30 13.51 -5.27 -14.03
CA GLY A 30 14.64 -4.35 -14.17
C GLY A 30 14.22 -2.92 -14.53
N GLN A 31 12.96 -2.57 -14.30
CA GLN A 31 12.42 -1.23 -14.47
C GLN A 31 12.80 -0.36 -13.25
N PRO A 32 12.93 0.96 -13.43
CA PRO A 32 13.08 1.86 -12.29
C PRO A 32 11.82 1.79 -11.41
N VAL A 33 12.04 1.56 -10.12
CA VAL A 33 10.99 1.59 -9.08
C VAL A 33 10.46 3.01 -8.93
N ASP A 34 9.14 3.16 -8.84
CA ASP A 34 8.50 4.47 -8.63
C ASP A 34 8.79 5.00 -7.21
N ASP A 35 9.58 6.08 -7.15
CA ASP A 35 9.99 6.75 -5.91
C ASP A 35 8.80 7.25 -5.07
N SER A 36 7.70 7.70 -5.70
CA SER A 36 6.54 8.24 -4.99
C SER A 36 5.74 7.13 -4.31
N ARG A 37 5.59 6.00 -5.01
CA ARG A 37 4.98 4.78 -4.47
C ARG A 37 5.80 4.18 -3.35
N PHE A 38 7.12 4.15 -3.50
CA PHE A 38 8.01 3.67 -2.44
C PHE A 38 7.96 4.60 -1.21
N ALA A 39 8.02 5.92 -1.42
CA ALA A 39 7.91 6.91 -0.35
C ALA A 39 6.56 6.86 0.37
N PHE A 40 5.47 6.57 -0.35
CA PHE A 40 4.16 6.30 0.24
C PHE A 40 4.22 5.12 1.22
N LEU A 41 4.73 3.96 0.81
CA LEU A 41 4.82 2.78 1.68
C LEU A 41 5.70 3.04 2.91
N LEU A 42 6.80 3.79 2.73
CA LEU A 42 7.67 4.18 3.84
C LEU A 42 6.94 5.07 4.85
N SER A 43 6.27 6.12 4.38
CA SER A 43 5.50 7.02 5.24
C SER A 43 4.35 6.31 5.94
N LEU A 44 3.65 5.42 5.24
CA LEU A 44 2.59 4.60 5.81
C LEU A 44 3.11 3.71 6.95
N THR A 45 4.24 3.03 6.72
CA THR A 45 4.90 2.16 7.72
C THR A 45 5.32 2.94 8.97
N ILE A 46 5.90 4.14 8.79
CA ILE A 46 6.32 5.01 9.89
C ILE A 46 5.10 5.52 10.67
N CYS A 47 4.07 6.00 9.96
CA CYS A 47 2.83 6.48 10.58
C CYS A 47 2.05 5.37 11.29
N ALA A 48 2.15 4.13 10.83
CA ALA A 48 1.64 2.95 11.51
C ALA A 48 2.47 2.56 12.75
N GLY A 49 3.55 3.28 13.09
CA GLY A 49 4.39 3.00 14.26
C GLY A 49 5.42 1.90 14.04
N ALA A 50 5.59 1.42 12.81
CA ALA A 50 6.50 0.33 12.46
C ALA A 50 7.81 0.81 11.82
N ALA A 51 8.34 1.96 12.26
CA ALA A 51 9.58 2.52 11.73
C ALA A 51 10.80 1.57 11.80
N GLY A 52 10.78 0.56 12.68
CA GLY A 52 11.79 -0.51 12.72
C GLY A 52 11.62 -1.61 11.67
N SER A 53 10.63 -1.50 10.78
CA SER A 53 10.32 -2.47 9.72
C SER A 53 10.69 -1.96 8.32
N VAL A 54 11.50 -0.90 8.23
CA VAL A 54 11.92 -0.33 6.94
C VAL A 54 12.77 -1.32 6.15
N GLU A 55 13.63 -2.09 6.83
CA GLU A 55 14.40 -3.16 6.20
C GLU A 55 13.50 -4.27 5.64
N ALA A 56 12.39 -4.60 6.33
CA ALA A 56 11.41 -5.56 5.84
C ALA A 56 10.71 -5.02 4.59
N LEU A 57 10.31 -3.75 4.58
CA LEU A 57 9.72 -3.10 3.40
C LEU A 57 10.67 -3.15 2.18
N LEU A 58 11.97 -2.90 2.37
CA LEU A 58 12.96 -3.02 1.31
C LEU A 58 13.06 -4.46 0.79
N ALA A 59 13.07 -5.46 1.67
CA ALA A 59 13.08 -6.86 1.28
C ALA A 59 11.83 -7.21 0.44
N PHE A 60 10.63 -6.79 0.85
CA PHE A 60 9.40 -7.08 0.09
C PHE A 60 9.42 -6.53 -1.35
N VAL A 61 10.10 -5.42 -1.60
CA VAL A 61 10.19 -4.81 -2.92
C VAL A 61 11.32 -5.41 -3.77
N PHE A 62 12.48 -5.70 -3.17
CA PHE A 62 13.70 -6.00 -3.92
C PHE A 62 14.21 -7.45 -3.78
N ASP A 63 13.74 -8.20 -2.79
CA ASP A 63 14.15 -9.58 -2.54
C ASP A 63 13.22 -10.55 -3.30
N ASP A 64 13.78 -11.33 -4.22
CA ASP A 64 13.05 -12.30 -5.04
C ASP A 64 12.70 -13.59 -4.28
N GLU A 65 13.24 -13.81 -3.08
CA GLU A 65 12.95 -14.98 -2.25
C GLU A 65 11.60 -14.89 -1.53
N LEU A 66 11.07 -13.69 -1.31
CA LEU A 66 9.77 -13.48 -0.65
C LEU A 66 8.60 -13.69 -1.61
N ASP A 67 7.50 -14.26 -1.14
CA ASP A 67 6.31 -14.46 -1.98
C ASP A 67 5.22 -13.41 -1.72
N VAL A 68 4.17 -13.44 -2.54
CA VAL A 68 3.02 -12.53 -2.39
C VAL A 68 2.26 -12.79 -1.07
N GLY A 69 2.32 -14.02 -0.55
CA GLY A 69 1.77 -14.38 0.75
C GLY A 69 2.46 -13.65 1.89
N ASP A 70 3.79 -13.56 1.87
CA ASP A 70 4.56 -12.83 2.89
C ASP A 70 4.22 -11.33 2.89
N VAL A 71 4.02 -10.73 1.70
CA VAL A 71 3.58 -9.33 1.55
C VAL A 71 2.19 -9.13 2.16
N CYS A 72 1.24 -10.02 1.87
CA CYS A 72 -0.10 -9.95 2.43
C CYS A 72 -0.08 -10.10 3.95
N GLU A 73 0.67 -11.07 4.49
CA GLU A 73 0.78 -11.29 5.92
C GLU A 73 1.35 -10.06 6.63
N PHE A 74 2.42 -9.46 6.10
CA PHE A 74 3.02 -8.26 6.68
C PHE A 74 2.03 -7.09 6.79
N TRP A 75 1.36 -6.74 5.70
CA TRP A 75 0.45 -5.60 5.69
C TRP A 75 -0.81 -5.85 6.52
N SER A 76 -1.34 -7.08 6.52
CA SER A 76 -2.46 -7.45 7.39
C SER A 76 -2.10 -7.37 8.87
N LEU A 77 -0.96 -7.94 9.27
CA LEU A 77 -0.51 -7.89 10.67
C LEU A 77 -0.22 -6.46 11.12
N LEU A 78 0.39 -5.64 10.25
CA LEU A 78 0.65 -4.25 10.57
C LEU A 78 -0.64 -3.46 10.75
N HIS A 79 -1.65 -3.72 9.91
CA HIS A 79 -2.98 -3.11 10.01
C HIS A 79 -3.67 -3.46 11.32
N ASP A 80 -3.69 -4.74 11.69
CA ASP A 80 -4.29 -5.22 12.93
C ASP A 80 -3.56 -4.70 14.19
N ALA A 81 -2.25 -4.49 14.10
CA ALA A 81 -1.41 -4.12 15.24
C ALA A 81 -1.31 -2.60 15.49
N THR A 82 -1.79 -1.78 14.55
CA THR A 82 -1.64 -0.31 14.61
C THR A 82 -2.95 0.40 14.91
N THR A 83 -2.85 1.71 15.19
CA THR A 83 -3.98 2.63 15.35
C THR A 83 -4.10 3.62 14.20
N LEU A 84 -3.38 3.39 13.09
CA LEU A 84 -3.46 4.24 11.90
C LEU A 84 -4.87 4.16 11.31
N SER A 85 -5.55 5.31 11.25
CA SER A 85 -6.88 5.40 10.68
C SER A 85 -6.85 5.31 9.16
N GLU A 86 -7.93 4.78 8.57
CA GLU A 86 -8.12 4.77 7.11
C GLU A 86 -8.05 6.19 6.54
N GLU A 87 -8.63 7.18 7.22
CA GLU A 87 -8.61 8.57 6.78
C GLU A 87 -7.19 9.15 6.71
N ASP A 88 -6.34 8.85 7.70
CA ASP A 88 -4.97 9.34 7.69
C ASP A 88 -4.13 8.63 6.63
N ALA A 89 -4.34 7.32 6.43
CA ALA A 89 -3.71 6.60 5.33
C ALA A 89 -4.11 7.15 3.96
N VAL A 90 -5.37 7.54 3.76
CA VAL A 90 -5.85 8.22 2.54
C VAL A 90 -5.13 9.54 2.34
N LYS A 91 -4.98 10.38 3.37
CA LYS A 91 -4.23 11.64 3.27
C LYS A 91 -2.78 11.43 2.83
N ILE A 92 -2.14 10.38 3.35
CA ILE A 92 -0.79 9.99 2.93
C ILE A 92 -0.82 9.55 1.45
N ALA A 93 -1.75 8.70 1.05
CA ALA A 93 -1.89 8.26 -0.34
C ALA A 93 -2.11 9.44 -1.31
N GLU A 94 -2.95 10.40 -0.97
CA GLU A 94 -3.17 11.63 -1.74
C GLU A 94 -1.92 12.51 -1.82
N GLN A 95 -1.14 12.62 -0.73
CA GLN A 95 0.11 13.38 -0.69
C GLN A 95 1.12 12.87 -1.72
N TYR A 96 1.16 11.55 -1.92
CA TYR A 96 2.07 10.89 -2.88
C TYR A 96 1.43 10.63 -4.24
N GLY A 97 0.21 11.13 -4.50
CA GLY A 97 -0.48 10.97 -5.78
C GLY A 97 -0.91 9.53 -6.08
N ILE A 98 -0.99 8.67 -5.07
CA ILE A 98 -1.49 7.29 -5.18
C ILE A 98 -3.00 7.30 -5.38
N LEU A 99 -3.70 8.13 -4.61
CA LEU A 99 -5.11 8.42 -4.77
C LEU A 99 -5.29 9.87 -5.26
N GLN A 100 -6.30 10.10 -6.09
CA GLN A 100 -6.67 11.46 -6.48
C GLN A 100 -7.29 12.17 -5.28
N LYS A 101 -6.94 13.45 -5.08
CA LYS A 101 -7.51 14.28 -4.00
C LYS A 101 -9.03 14.30 -4.09
N GLY A 102 -9.69 13.87 -3.01
CA GLY A 102 -11.16 13.81 -2.95
C GLY A 102 -11.76 12.62 -3.70
N GLY A 103 -11.00 11.54 -3.88
CA GLY A 103 -11.51 10.26 -4.38
C GLY A 103 -12.68 9.81 -3.50
N GLU A 104 -13.85 9.68 -4.12
CA GLU A 104 -15.10 9.33 -3.48
C GLU A 104 -14.95 7.99 -2.73
N HIS A 105 -14.88 8.03 -1.40
CA HIS A 105 -15.33 6.90 -0.61
C HIS A 105 -16.85 6.87 -0.75
N GLU A 106 -17.36 6.00 -1.63
CA GLU A 106 -18.72 5.50 -1.46
C GLU A 106 -18.73 4.75 -0.12
N GLN A 107 -18.99 5.48 0.97
CA GLN A 107 -19.52 4.88 2.17
C GLN A 107 -20.89 4.31 1.76
N GLU A 108 -20.92 3.03 1.40
CA GLU A 108 -22.17 2.26 1.38
C GLU A 108 -22.71 2.25 2.81
N SER A 109 -23.48 3.29 3.12
CA SER A 109 -24.46 3.25 4.19
C SER A 109 -25.69 2.54 3.62
N GLU A 110 -25.81 1.24 3.84
CA GLU A 110 -27.08 0.53 3.74
C GLU A 110 -27.64 0.28 5.15
N PRO A 111 -28.97 0.17 5.33
CA PRO A 111 -30.06 1.09 4.96
C PRO A 111 -30.71 1.76 6.19
#